data_AF-A0A2V7JP58-F1
#
_entry.id   AF-A0A2V7JP58-F1
#
_cell.length_a   1.000
_cell.length_b   1.000
_cell.length_c   1.000
_cell.angle_alpha   90.00
_cell.angle_beta   90.00
_cell.angle_gamma   90.00
#
_symmetry.space_group_name_H-M   'P 1'
#
loop_
_entity.id
_entity.type
_entity.pdbx_description
1 polymer ?
#
loop_
_entity_poly.entity_id
_entity_poly.type
_entity_poly.pdbx_seq_one_letter_code
_entity_poly.pdbx_strand_id
1 'polypeptide(L)'
;MIAVLRAALVATLVAASIPAVAAGQDTSTASLLRRIEVLERANTDLEQRVRELEAVIKSQPTQGQPIPASTRWRDLANWRRLHLGMKMDEVRELLGEPERVEAGYVTYWRWTDANVSFISGKLEGWSEPR
;
A
#
# COMPACT_ATOMS: atom_id res chain seq x y z
N MET A 1 14.38 32.94 63.13
CA MET A 1 13.75 34.20 62.65
C MET A 1 14.88 35.09 62.15
N ILE A 2 14.89 35.41 60.86
CA ILE A 2 16.07 35.83 60.09
C ILE A 2 16.20 37.37 60.09
N ALA A 3 17.43 37.84 60.27
CA ALA A 3 17.82 39.25 60.28
C ALA A 3 17.90 39.85 58.86
N VAL A 4 17.08 40.87 58.63
CA VAL A 4 17.38 42.25 58.16
C VAL A 4 18.57 42.48 57.17
N LEU A 5 18.19 43.04 56.01
CA LEU A 5 18.89 43.93 55.04
C LEU A 5 20.29 43.57 54.51
N ARG A 6 20.39 43.52 53.17
CA ARG A 6 21.58 43.94 52.42
C ARG A 6 21.24 45.05 51.44
N ALA A 7 22.07 46.10 51.51
CA ALA A 7 21.98 47.35 50.79
C ALA A 7 22.48 47.26 49.33
N ALA A 8 21.78 48.01 48.46
CA ALA A 8 22.25 48.89 47.38
C ALA A 8 23.55 48.58 46.59
N LEU A 9 23.48 48.63 45.25
CA LEU A 9 24.02 49.74 44.43
C LEU A 9 23.72 49.52 42.93
N VAL A 10 23.30 50.57 42.24
CA VAL A 10 23.09 50.67 40.77
C VAL A 10 24.34 51.22 40.10
N ALA A 11 24.77 50.73 38.92
CA ALA A 11 25.43 51.54 37.86
C ALA A 11 25.71 50.78 36.52
N THR A 12 24.97 51.18 35.48
CA THR A 12 25.39 51.58 34.11
C THR A 12 26.10 50.61 33.12
N LEU A 13 25.32 50.23 32.09
CA LEU A 13 25.47 50.49 30.63
C LEU A 13 26.73 50.04 29.86
N VAL A 14 26.55 49.06 28.95
CA VAL A 14 27.04 49.16 27.56
C VAL A 14 25.96 48.61 26.62
N ALA A 15 25.34 49.50 25.84
CA ALA A 15 24.62 49.12 24.64
C ALA A 15 25.65 48.65 23.60
N ALA A 16 25.67 47.34 23.32
CA ALA A 16 26.36 46.78 22.15
C ALA A 16 25.30 46.12 21.25
N SER A 17 24.70 46.96 20.41
CA SER A 17 24.35 46.68 19.01
C SER A 17 24.55 45.23 18.55
N ILE A 18 23.46 44.46 18.34
CA ILE A 18 22.97 43.98 17.02
C ILE A 18 21.49 43.52 17.14
N PRO A 19 20.46 44.34 16.79
CA PRO A 19 19.17 43.78 16.42
C PRO A 19 19.13 43.64 14.89
N ALA A 20 19.76 42.59 14.35
CA ALA A 20 19.72 42.32 12.91
C ALA A 20 19.63 40.83 12.55
N VAL A 21 19.52 39.92 13.54
CA VAL A 21 19.34 38.48 13.28
C VAL A 21 17.88 38.02 13.46
N ALA A 22 17.00 38.84 14.06
CA ALA A 22 15.61 38.47 14.29
C ALA A 22 14.78 38.29 13.01
N ALA A 23 14.89 39.22 12.05
CA ALA A 23 14.01 39.22 10.86
C ALA A 23 14.19 37.99 9.93
N GLY A 24 15.40 37.42 9.87
CA GLY A 24 15.68 36.22 9.07
C GLY A 24 15.22 34.92 9.75
N GLN A 25 15.33 34.85 11.09
CA GLN A 25 14.91 33.67 11.86
C GLN A 25 13.39 33.57 11.93
N ASP A 26 12.67 34.69 12.07
CA ASP A 26 11.21 34.72 12.16
C ASP A 26 10.53 34.26 10.86
N THR A 27 11.14 34.54 9.71
CA THR A 27 10.64 34.07 8.41
C THR A 27 10.85 32.55 8.25
N SER A 28 11.99 32.03 8.72
CA SER A 28 12.30 30.60 8.70
C SER A 28 11.41 29.81 9.66
N THR A 29 11.20 30.30 10.88
CA THR A 29 10.31 29.67 11.86
C THR A 29 8.85 29.69 11.39
N ALA A 30 8.37 30.81 10.82
CA ALA A 30 7.03 30.88 10.24
C ALA A 30 6.85 29.89 9.07
N SER A 31 7.86 29.74 8.22
CA SER A 31 7.87 28.75 7.13
C SER A 31 7.82 27.30 7.65
N LEU A 32 8.63 26.99 8.67
CA LEU A 32 8.66 25.67 9.31
C LEU A 32 7.31 25.33 9.97
N LEU A 33 6.72 26.28 10.70
CA LEU A 33 5.41 26.11 11.33
C LEU A 33 4.32 25.84 10.28
N ARG A 34 4.34 26.58 9.16
CA ARG A 34 3.42 26.33 8.04
C ARG A 34 3.61 24.95 7.43
N ARG A 35 4.86 24.48 7.32
CA ARG A 35 5.16 23.15 6.78
C ARG A 35 4.68 22.05 7.72
N ILE A 36 4.86 22.22 9.03
CA ILE A 36 4.35 21.31 10.06
C ILE A 36 2.83 21.20 9.94
N GLU A 37 2.13 22.33 9.86
CA GLU A 37 0.66 22.34 9.75
C GLU A 37 0.16 21.60 8.50
N VAL A 38 0.82 21.80 7.35
CA VAL A 38 0.48 21.09 6.10
C VAL A 38 0.73 19.59 6.24
N LEU A 39 1.84 19.19 6.88
CA LEU A 39 2.19 17.79 7.07
C LEU A 39 1.24 17.10 8.06
N GLU A 40 0.84 17.76 9.14
CA GLU A 40 -0.13 17.25 10.10
C GLU A 40 -1.48 16.99 9.42
N ARG A 41 -1.97 17.96 8.62
CA ARG A 41 -3.21 17.77 7.85
C ARG A 41 -3.10 16.61 6.86
N ALA A 42 -1.98 16.48 6.16
CA ALA A 42 -1.76 15.37 5.23
C ALA A 42 -1.70 14.01 5.95
N ASN A 43 -1.08 13.95 7.13
CA ASN A 43 -1.07 12.74 7.94
C ASN A 43 -2.47 12.36 8.41
N THR A 44 -3.29 13.32 8.86
CA THR A 44 -4.67 13.04 9.25
C THR A 44 -5.50 12.52 8.07
N ASP A 45 -5.37 13.11 6.87
CA ASP A 45 -6.02 12.62 5.65
C ASP A 45 -5.60 11.19 5.30
N LEU A 46 -4.28 10.92 5.33
CA LEU A 46 -3.75 9.59 5.04
C LEU A 46 -4.22 8.55 6.06
N GLU A 47 -4.19 8.88 7.35
CA GLU A 47 -4.71 8.00 8.40
C GLU A 47 -6.20 7.71 8.24
N GLN A 48 -6.99 8.70 7.81
CA GLN A 48 -8.40 8.50 7.53
C GLN A 48 -8.59 7.56 6.34
N ARG A 49 -7.87 7.80 5.24
CA ARG A 49 -7.96 6.95 4.05
C ARG A 49 -7.48 5.52 4.31
N VAL A 50 -6.45 5.35 5.13
CA VAL A 50 -6.00 4.02 5.57
C VAL A 50 -7.11 3.33 6.37
N ARG A 51 -7.74 4.02 7.34
CA ARG A 51 -8.87 3.46 8.10
C ARG A 51 -10.05 3.09 7.21
N GLU A 52 -10.38 3.93 6.23
CA GLU A 52 -11.43 3.64 5.26
C GLU A 52 -11.08 2.43 4.40
N LEU A 53 -9.86 2.34 3.90
CA LEU A 53 -9.39 1.19 3.13
C LEU A 53 -9.36 -0.09 3.97
N GLU A 54 -8.90 -0.02 5.22
CA GLU A 54 -8.94 -1.15 6.16
C GLU A 54 -10.36 -1.58 6.48
N ALA A 55 -11.29 -0.63 6.65
CA ALA A 55 -12.71 -0.93 6.84
C ALA A 55 -13.31 -1.58 5.59
N VAL A 56 -12.95 -1.11 4.38
CA VAL A 56 -13.35 -1.74 3.11
C VAL A 56 -12.77 -3.15 2.99
N ILE A 57 -11.51 -3.37 3.34
CA ILE A 57 -10.87 -4.70 3.31
C ILE A 57 -11.53 -5.64 4.33
N LYS A 58 -11.89 -5.14 5.52
CA LYS A 58 -12.52 -5.93 6.59
C LYS A 58 -14.01 -6.22 6.33
N SER A 59 -14.69 -5.30 5.64
CA SER A 59 -16.11 -5.44 5.25
C SER A 59 -16.28 -6.16 3.93
N GLN A 60 -15.27 -6.16 3.06
CA GLN A 60 -15.14 -7.18 2.04
C GLN A 60 -15.00 -8.52 2.76
N PRO A 61 -15.82 -9.53 2.43
CA PRO A 61 -15.53 -10.88 2.85
C PRO A 61 -14.12 -11.18 2.32
N THR A 62 -13.14 -11.24 3.23
CA THR A 62 -11.83 -11.79 2.93
C THR A 62 -12.11 -13.11 2.24
N GLN A 63 -11.82 -13.21 0.94
CA GLN A 63 -11.81 -14.47 0.20
C GLN A 63 -10.59 -15.28 0.69
N GLY A 64 -10.53 -15.54 2.00
CA GLY A 64 -10.09 -16.80 2.56
C GLY A 64 -11.24 -17.81 2.60
N GLN A 65 -12.45 -17.46 2.12
CA GLN A 65 -13.27 -18.44 1.45
C GLN A 65 -12.49 -18.92 0.21
N PRO A 66 -12.27 -20.24 0.03
CA PRO A 66 -11.93 -20.73 -1.29
C PRO A 66 -13.03 -20.23 -2.22
N ILE A 67 -12.70 -19.37 -3.19
CA ILE A 67 -13.55 -19.22 -4.38
C ILE A 67 -13.80 -20.66 -4.80
N PRO A 68 -15.04 -21.16 -4.80
CA PRO A 68 -15.30 -22.58 -4.99
C PRO A 68 -14.61 -22.96 -6.30
N ALA A 69 -13.54 -23.76 -6.20
CA ALA A 69 -12.73 -24.15 -7.33
C ALA A 69 -13.72 -24.67 -8.37
N SER A 70 -13.83 -23.94 -9.46
CA SER A 70 -14.81 -24.19 -10.50
C SER A 70 -14.66 -25.64 -10.92
N THR A 71 -15.65 -26.48 -10.67
CA THR A 71 -15.49 -27.91 -10.98
C THR A 71 -15.42 -28.18 -12.50
N ARG A 72 -15.55 -27.14 -13.33
CA ARG A 72 -15.39 -27.16 -14.79
C ARG A 72 -14.03 -27.70 -15.23
N TRP A 73 -12.97 -27.45 -14.46
CA TRP A 73 -11.65 -28.01 -14.75
C TRP A 73 -11.63 -29.54 -14.59
N ARG A 74 -12.60 -30.18 -13.93
CA ARG A 74 -12.64 -31.66 -13.85
C ARG A 74 -13.17 -32.32 -15.13
N ASP A 75 -13.74 -31.55 -16.05
CA ASP A 75 -14.28 -32.07 -17.31
C ASP A 75 -13.22 -32.00 -18.43
N LEU A 76 -12.74 -33.17 -18.89
CA LEU A 76 -11.78 -33.28 -19.99
C LEU A 76 -12.26 -32.61 -21.29
N ALA A 77 -13.57 -32.51 -21.52
CA ALA A 77 -14.08 -31.83 -22.71
C ALA A 77 -13.68 -30.34 -22.73
N ASN A 78 -13.55 -29.71 -21.57
CA ASN A 78 -13.11 -28.30 -21.47
C ASN A 78 -11.62 -28.16 -21.79
N TRP A 79 -10.78 -29.11 -21.36
CA TRP A 79 -9.34 -29.11 -21.67
C TRP A 79 -9.06 -29.28 -23.16
N ARG A 80 -9.83 -30.15 -23.82
CA ARG A 80 -9.67 -30.40 -25.25
C ARG A 80 -10.14 -29.25 -26.14
N ARG A 81 -10.81 -28.25 -25.57
CA ARG A 81 -11.16 -27.00 -26.25
C ARG A 81 -10.04 -25.97 -26.19
N LEU A 82 -9.05 -26.15 -25.31
CA LEU A 82 -7.90 -25.27 -25.23
C LEU A 82 -7.08 -25.34 -26.52
N HIS A 83 -6.56 -24.20 -26.94
CA HIS A 83 -5.61 -24.12 -28.02
C HIS A 83 -4.58 -23.04 -27.73
N LEU A 84 -3.39 -23.17 -28.35
CA LEU A 84 -2.33 -22.19 -28.21
C LEU A 84 -2.81 -20.79 -28.56
N GLY A 85 -2.30 -19.80 -27.84
CA GLY A 85 -2.64 -18.39 -28.06
C GLY A 85 -3.91 -17.90 -27.35
N MET A 86 -4.70 -18.78 -26.72
CA MET A 86 -5.86 -18.36 -25.92
C MET A 86 -5.46 -17.35 -24.85
N LYS A 87 -6.31 -16.35 -24.63
CA LYS A 87 -6.15 -15.38 -23.55
C LYS A 87 -6.53 -15.99 -22.21
N MET A 88 -5.97 -15.43 -21.15
CA MET A 88 -6.24 -15.88 -19.77
C MET A 88 -7.73 -15.88 -19.42
N ASP A 89 -8.50 -14.90 -19.91
CA ASP A 89 -9.95 -14.83 -19.67
C ASP A 89 -10.74 -15.94 -20.40
N GLU A 90 -10.32 -16.32 -21.60
CA GLU A 90 -10.93 -17.43 -22.36
C GLU A 90 -10.68 -18.77 -21.64
N VAL A 91 -9.45 -18.96 -21.14
CA VAL A 91 -9.10 -20.15 -20.33
C VAL A 91 -9.89 -20.19 -19.03
N ARG A 92 -10.05 -19.02 -18.37
CA ARG A 92 -10.89 -18.87 -17.17
C ARG A 92 -12.36 -19.14 -17.46
N GLU A 93 -12.89 -18.78 -18.62
CA GLU A 93 -14.27 -19.10 -18.96
C GLU A 93 -14.50 -20.63 -19.06
N LEU A 94 -13.53 -21.33 -19.66
CA LEU A 94 -13.58 -22.78 -19.87
C LEU A 94 -13.35 -23.59 -18.60
N LEU A 95 -12.26 -23.32 -17.88
CA LEU A 95 -11.82 -24.12 -16.73
C LEU A 95 -12.30 -23.52 -15.40
N GLY A 96 -12.67 -22.23 -15.41
CA GLY A 96 -12.94 -21.40 -14.25
C GLY A 96 -11.67 -20.98 -13.51
N GLU A 97 -11.82 -20.58 -12.24
CA GLU A 97 -10.70 -20.01 -11.49
C GLU A 97 -9.71 -21.09 -11.03
N PRO A 98 -8.38 -20.83 -11.12
CA PRO A 98 -7.36 -21.70 -10.59
C PRO A 98 -7.30 -21.65 -9.06
N GLU A 99 -6.83 -22.74 -8.46
CA GLU A 99 -6.57 -22.83 -7.03
C GLU A 99 -5.32 -22.04 -6.64
N ARG A 100 -4.35 -21.94 -7.56
CA ARG A 100 -3.10 -21.21 -7.36
C ARG A 100 -2.63 -20.55 -8.65
N VAL A 101 -2.13 -19.32 -8.51
CA VAL A 101 -1.49 -18.55 -9.58
C VAL A 101 -0.03 -18.25 -9.19
N GLU A 102 0.90 -18.68 -10.03
CA GLU A 102 2.33 -18.38 -9.93
C GLU A 102 2.71 -17.44 -11.08
N ALA A 103 2.74 -16.13 -10.81
CA ALA A 103 3.05 -15.10 -11.81
C ALA A 103 4.57 -14.92 -11.99
N GLY A 104 5.01 -14.68 -13.23
CA GLY A 104 6.41 -14.50 -13.61
C GLY A 104 6.57 -14.27 -15.12
N TYR A 105 7.79 -14.48 -15.65
CA TYR A 105 8.01 -14.48 -17.12
C TYR A 105 7.11 -15.52 -17.82
N VAL A 106 6.99 -16.69 -17.21
CA VAL A 106 5.92 -17.65 -17.49
C VAL A 106 4.96 -17.61 -16.31
N THR A 107 3.67 -17.47 -16.58
CA THR A 107 2.62 -17.54 -15.55
C THR A 107 2.04 -18.93 -15.52
N TYR A 108 2.00 -19.57 -14.36
CA TYR A 108 1.37 -20.88 -14.18
C TYR A 108 0.08 -20.76 -13.37
N TRP A 109 -0.99 -21.36 -13.88
CA TRP A 109 -2.22 -21.57 -13.13
C TRP A 109 -2.34 -23.05 -12.81
N ARG A 110 -2.68 -23.37 -11.56
CA ARG A 110 -2.77 -24.75 -11.07
C ARG A 110 -4.12 -25.04 -10.45
N TRP A 111 -4.61 -26.23 -10.75
CA TRP A 111 -5.65 -26.96 -10.05
C TRP A 111 -5.03 -28.19 -9.39
N THR A 112 -5.82 -28.93 -8.62
CA THR A 112 -5.35 -30.09 -7.83
C THR A 112 -4.39 -31.03 -8.60
N ASP A 113 -4.74 -31.44 -9.81
CA ASP A 113 -3.99 -32.39 -10.65
C ASP A 113 -3.81 -31.91 -12.10
N ALA A 114 -4.01 -30.62 -12.36
CA ALA A 114 -3.98 -30.05 -13.69
C ALA A 114 -3.36 -28.65 -13.69
N ASN A 115 -2.81 -28.21 -14.83
CA ASN A 115 -2.19 -26.88 -14.92
C ASN A 115 -2.19 -26.33 -16.34
N VAL A 116 -2.06 -25.01 -16.45
CA VAL A 116 -1.81 -24.28 -17.70
C VAL A 116 -0.64 -23.32 -17.52
N SER A 117 0.09 -23.05 -18.60
CA SER A 117 1.18 -22.09 -18.65
C SER A 117 0.92 -20.99 -19.69
N PHE A 118 1.26 -19.76 -19.32
CA PHE A 118 1.11 -18.59 -20.17
C PHE A 118 2.44 -17.86 -20.38
N ILE A 119 2.69 -17.40 -21.61
CA ILE A 119 3.78 -16.47 -21.94
C ILE A 119 3.16 -15.24 -22.61
N SER A 120 3.54 -14.04 -22.16
CA SER A 120 2.97 -12.78 -22.67
C SER A 120 1.43 -12.74 -22.65
N GLY A 121 0.81 -13.38 -21.65
CA GLY A 121 -0.65 -13.44 -21.47
C GLY A 121 -1.39 -14.40 -22.41
N LYS A 122 -0.66 -15.26 -23.14
CA LYS A 122 -1.22 -16.25 -24.06
C LYS A 122 -0.91 -17.66 -23.61
N LEU A 123 -1.87 -18.57 -23.80
CA LEU A 123 -1.73 -19.98 -23.45
C LEU A 123 -0.66 -20.65 -24.32
N GLU A 124 0.34 -21.24 -23.69
CA GLU A 124 1.47 -21.91 -24.36
C GLU A 124 1.47 -23.42 -24.10
N GLY A 125 0.86 -23.89 -23.02
CA GLY A 125 0.81 -25.31 -22.73
C GLY A 125 -0.12 -25.64 -21.56
N TRP A 126 -0.49 -26.92 -21.45
CA TRP A 126 -1.32 -27.41 -20.35
C TRP A 126 -1.11 -28.90 -20.09
N SER A 127 -1.48 -29.32 -18.89
CA SER A 127 -1.61 -30.72 -18.49
C SER A 127 -3.03 -30.90 -17.96
N GLU A 128 -3.80 -31.76 -18.63
CA GLU A 128 -5.15 -32.15 -18.20
C GLU A 128 -5.11 -33.08 -16.98
N PRO A 129 -6.17 -33.11 -16.15
CA PRO A 129 -6.31 -34.05 -15.03
C PRO A 129 -6.33 -35.49 -15.53
N ARG A 130 -5.92 -36.44 -14.66
CA ARG A 130 -5.82 -37.87 -15.01
C ARG A 130 -7.07 -38.67 -14.69
#